data_AF-A0A352NV58-F1
#
_entry.id   AF-A0A352NV58-F1
#
_cell.length_a   1.000
_cell.length_b   1.000
_cell.length_c   1.000
_cell.angle_alpha   90.00
_cell.angle_beta   90.00
_cell.angle_gamma   90.00
#
_symmetry.space_group_name_H-M   'P 1'
#
loop_
_entity.id
_entity.type
_entity.pdbx_description
1 polymer ?
#
loop_
_entity_poly.entity_id
_entity_poly.type
_entity_poly.pdbx_seq_one_letter_code
_entity_poly.pdbx_strand_id
1 'polypeptide(L)'
;MNNFWIILKKELVDIFRDKKTIVFTILLPIIMYPAMFKIMDLTLKNTTESVQKNITVAYRGEKNSSVYKMLKSVKNITIDNSGNAQEKLKKGDISLIIDVPGNFDSKVTAESKTNVRVIYDQDSNKSSMASSTMKDIFDKYSKSIVNGRLQAKGIDSQVLTPFDIKEEALSKDNSSPIAFGILSVLPTLLIIFMISPTIGIAADLV
;
A
#
# COMPACT_ATOMS: atom_id res chain seq x y z
N MET A 1 -57.03 -22.99 9.41
CA MET A 1 -55.80 -22.71 8.62
C MET A 1 -55.42 -21.26 8.91
N ASN A 2 -54.24 -21.01 9.47
CA ASN A 2 -53.90 -19.68 10.03
C ASN A 2 -53.87 -18.59 8.95
N ASN A 3 -54.79 -17.62 9.04
CA ASN A 3 -54.88 -16.46 8.14
C ASN A 3 -53.56 -15.70 7.98
N PHE A 4 -52.70 -15.74 9.00
CA PHE A 4 -51.34 -15.21 8.98
C PHE A 4 -50.51 -15.71 7.77
N TRP A 5 -50.53 -17.02 7.49
CA TRP A 5 -49.75 -17.59 6.39
C TRP A 5 -50.28 -17.18 5.02
N ILE A 6 -51.58 -16.91 4.91
CA ILE A 6 -52.21 -16.46 3.67
C ILE A 6 -51.77 -15.02 3.36
N ILE A 7 -51.80 -14.16 4.38
CA ILE A 7 -51.38 -12.75 4.26
C ILE A 7 -49.87 -12.68 3.99
N LEU A 8 -49.04 -13.40 4.75
CA LEU A 8 -47.59 -13.45 4.55
C LEU A 8 -47.21 -13.87 3.13
N LYS A 9 -47.88 -14.90 2.59
CA LYS A 9 -47.65 -15.37 1.22
C LYS A 9 -48.01 -14.31 0.19
N LYS A 10 -49.09 -13.55 0.41
CA LYS A 10 -49.49 -12.45 -0.49
C LYS A 10 -48.42 -11.36 -0.52
N GLU A 11 -48.01 -10.86 0.64
CA GLU A 11 -47.02 -9.78 0.75
C GLU A 11 -45.65 -10.19 0.17
N LEU A 12 -45.18 -11.41 0.45
CA LEU A 12 -43.93 -11.90 -0.14
C LEU A 12 -44.04 -12.00 -1.67
N VAL A 13 -45.15 -12.52 -2.21
CA VAL A 13 -45.36 -12.61 -3.66
C VAL A 13 -45.38 -11.23 -4.30
N ASP A 14 -45.96 -10.21 -3.65
CA ASP A 14 -45.99 -8.84 -4.15
C ASP A 14 -44.57 -8.22 -4.17
N ILE A 15 -43.76 -8.44 -3.13
CA ILE A 15 -42.34 -8.04 -3.10
C ILE A 15 -41.54 -8.74 -4.22
N PHE A 16 -41.74 -10.04 -4.42
CA PHE A 16 -41.06 -10.80 -5.47
C PHE A 16 -41.59 -10.50 -6.89
N ARG A 17 -42.72 -9.80 -7.03
CA ARG A 17 -43.25 -9.34 -8.33
C ARG A 17 -42.64 -8.02 -8.76
N ASP A 18 -42.19 -7.20 -7.83
CA ASP A 18 -41.44 -5.99 -8.13
C ASP A 18 -39.99 -6.33 -8.50
N LYS A 19 -39.83 -6.62 -9.79
CA LYS A 19 -38.53 -6.92 -10.41
C LYS A 19 -37.52 -5.80 -10.19
N LYS A 20 -37.94 -4.54 -10.08
CA LYS A 20 -37.00 -3.44 -9.84
C LYS A 20 -36.46 -3.53 -8.42
N THR A 21 -37.34 -3.70 -7.43
CA THR A 21 -36.95 -3.84 -6.02
C THR A 21 -36.04 -5.05 -5.81
N ILE A 22 -36.35 -6.23 -6.36
CA ILE A 22 -35.46 -7.40 -6.26
C ILE A 22 -34.09 -7.14 -6.91
N VAL A 23 -34.09 -6.52 -8.10
CA VAL A 23 -32.84 -6.25 -8.81
C VAL A 23 -31.96 -5.28 -8.03
N PHE A 24 -32.51 -4.20 -7.48
CA PHE A 24 -31.72 -3.20 -6.76
C PHE A 24 -31.37 -3.61 -5.31
N THR A 25 -32.22 -4.37 -4.63
CA THR A 25 -32.02 -4.73 -3.21
C THR A 25 -31.25 -6.05 -3.04
N ILE A 26 -31.42 -7.02 -3.95
CA ILE A 26 -30.80 -8.36 -3.82
C ILE A 26 -29.72 -8.55 -4.87
N LEU A 27 -30.07 -8.43 -6.16
CA LEU A 27 -29.16 -8.80 -7.25
C LEU A 27 -27.97 -7.82 -7.36
N LEU A 28 -28.23 -6.53 -7.24
CA LEU A 28 -27.23 -5.48 -7.38
C LEU A 28 -26.13 -5.58 -6.31
N PRO A 29 -26.41 -5.67 -4.99
CA PRO A 29 -25.36 -5.88 -3.99
C PRO A 29 -24.54 -7.17 -4.20
N ILE A 30 -25.20 -8.28 -4.57
CA ILE A 30 -24.54 -9.57 -4.81
C ILE A 30 -23.52 -9.48 -5.95
N ILE A 31 -23.77 -8.68 -6.98
CA ILE A 31 -22.85 -8.50 -8.11
C ILE A 31 -21.85 -7.38 -7.82
N MET A 32 -22.32 -6.28 -7.25
CA MET A 32 -21.57 -5.04 -7.08
C MET A 32 -20.47 -5.20 -6.02
N TYR A 33 -20.70 -5.91 -4.91
CA TYR A 33 -19.64 -6.12 -3.91
C TYR A 33 -18.48 -6.98 -4.44
N PRO A 34 -18.69 -8.18 -5.03
CA PRO A 34 -17.58 -8.92 -5.65
C PRO A 34 -16.87 -8.12 -6.74
N ALA A 35 -17.60 -7.32 -7.53
CA ALA A 35 -16.99 -6.45 -8.53
C ALA A 35 -16.09 -5.38 -7.88
N MET A 36 -16.55 -4.71 -6.83
CA MET A 36 -15.75 -3.74 -6.08
C MET A 36 -14.50 -4.38 -5.47
N PHE A 37 -14.64 -5.54 -4.82
CA PHE A 37 -13.49 -6.25 -4.25
C PHE A 37 -12.49 -6.67 -5.33
N LYS A 38 -12.97 -7.13 -6.50
CA LYS A 38 -12.10 -7.48 -7.62
C LYS A 38 -11.37 -6.26 -8.19
N ILE A 39 -12.02 -5.11 -8.32
CA ILE A 39 -11.40 -3.85 -8.76
C ILE A 39 -10.34 -3.39 -7.75
N MET A 40 -10.64 -3.50 -6.45
CA MET A 40 -9.71 -3.15 -5.38
C MET A 40 -8.49 -4.07 -5.37
N ASP A 41 -8.69 -5.39 -5.50
CA ASP A 41 -7.62 -6.38 -5.61
C ASP A 41 -6.74 -6.14 -6.85
N LEU A 42 -7.34 -5.85 -8.01
CA LEU A 42 -6.60 -5.50 -9.23
C LEU A 42 -5.76 -4.22 -9.04
N THR A 43 -6.33 -3.18 -8.44
CA THR A 43 -5.62 -1.92 -8.17
C THR A 43 -4.45 -2.12 -7.20
N LEU A 44 -4.67 -2.90 -6.13
CA LEU A 44 -3.64 -3.23 -5.15
C LEU A 44 -2.51 -4.07 -5.75
N LYS A 45 -2.85 -5.10 -6.53
CA LYS A 45 -1.87 -5.93 -7.24
C LYS A 45 -1.07 -5.10 -8.24
N ASN A 46 -1.72 -4.27 -9.06
CA ASN A 46 -1.01 -3.44 -10.02
C ASN A 46 -0.06 -2.44 -9.34
N THR A 47 -0.48 -1.83 -8.21
CA THR A 47 0.36 -0.88 -7.47
C THR A 47 1.54 -1.59 -6.80
N THR A 48 1.27 -2.70 -6.13
CA THR A 48 2.27 -3.50 -5.40
C THR A 48 3.26 -4.11 -6.38
N GLU A 49 2.79 -4.72 -7.47
CA GLU A 49 3.65 -5.29 -8.51
C GLU A 49 4.47 -4.21 -9.23
N SER A 50 3.91 -3.03 -9.49
CA SER A 50 4.68 -1.95 -10.13
C SER A 50 5.85 -1.49 -9.27
N VAL A 51 5.62 -1.28 -7.97
CA VAL A 51 6.68 -0.87 -7.02
C VAL A 51 7.65 -2.02 -6.75
N GLN A 52 7.17 -3.26 -6.65
CA GLN A 52 8.02 -4.42 -6.44
C GLN A 52 8.85 -4.79 -7.66
N LYS A 53 8.35 -4.60 -8.89
CA LYS A 53 9.02 -5.00 -10.13
C LYS A 53 9.97 -3.93 -10.66
N ASN A 54 9.61 -2.64 -10.61
CA ASN A 54 10.48 -1.57 -11.13
C ASN A 54 10.15 -0.17 -10.59
N ILE A 55 11.02 0.38 -9.75
CA ILE A 55 10.99 1.76 -9.28
C ILE A 55 11.83 2.63 -10.22
N THR A 56 11.16 3.43 -11.05
CA THR A 56 11.83 4.45 -11.86
C THR A 56 12.16 5.67 -11.01
N VAL A 57 13.43 6.08 -10.98
CA VAL A 57 13.91 7.23 -10.20
C VAL A 57 14.67 8.21 -11.09
N ALA A 58 14.48 9.50 -10.87
CA ALA A 58 15.40 10.50 -11.39
C ALA A 58 16.49 10.79 -10.36
N TYR A 59 17.75 10.72 -10.77
CA TYR A 59 18.91 10.95 -9.93
C TYR A 59 19.54 12.31 -10.23
N ARG A 60 19.53 13.20 -9.23
CA ARG A 60 20.20 14.51 -9.23
C ARG A 60 21.44 14.42 -8.35
N GLY A 61 22.61 14.42 -8.97
CA GLY A 61 23.89 14.33 -8.28
C GLY A 61 24.99 13.79 -9.19
N GLU A 62 26.15 13.50 -8.64
CA GLU A 62 27.27 12.95 -9.40
C GLU A 62 27.07 11.47 -9.71
N LYS A 63 27.23 11.09 -11.00
CA LYS A 63 27.11 9.70 -11.47
C LYS A 63 28.20 8.77 -10.92
N ASN A 64 29.31 9.32 -10.44
CA ASN A 64 30.39 8.54 -9.84
C ASN A 64 30.19 8.30 -8.34
N SER A 65 29.16 8.91 -7.75
CA SER A 65 28.91 8.80 -6.32
C SER A 65 28.61 7.38 -5.87
N SER A 66 28.91 7.10 -4.61
CA SER A 66 28.60 5.81 -3.99
C SER A 66 27.09 5.51 -3.98
N VAL A 67 26.25 6.55 -3.80
CA VAL A 67 24.78 6.43 -3.88
C VAL A 67 24.33 5.99 -5.27
N TYR A 68 24.86 6.60 -6.33
CA TYR A 68 24.50 6.22 -7.70
C TYR A 68 24.87 4.76 -8.01
N LYS A 69 26.04 4.31 -7.55
CA LYS A 69 26.48 2.91 -7.69
C LYS A 69 25.58 1.95 -6.90
N MET A 70 25.18 2.34 -5.69
CA MET A 70 24.24 1.58 -4.87
C MET A 70 22.87 1.46 -5.53
N LEU A 71 22.32 2.57 -6.06
CA LEU A 71 21.04 2.54 -6.76
C LEU A 71 21.07 1.62 -7.99
N LYS A 72 22.20 1.58 -8.72
CA LYS A 72 22.38 0.68 -9.86
C LYS A 72 22.53 -0.80 -9.49
N SER A 73 22.97 -1.12 -8.27
CA SER A 73 23.13 -2.52 -7.85
C SER A 73 21.79 -3.16 -7.42
N VAL A 74 20.78 -2.34 -7.15
CA VAL A 74 19.43 -2.80 -6.82
C VAL A 74 18.69 -3.16 -8.11
N LYS A 75 18.35 -4.43 -8.29
CA LYS A 75 17.71 -4.97 -9.50
C LYS A 75 16.41 -4.28 -9.89
N ASN A 76 15.67 -3.75 -8.92
CA ASN A 76 14.33 -3.22 -9.12
C ASN A 76 14.33 -1.69 -9.24
N ILE A 77 15.48 -1.04 -9.48
CA ILE A 77 15.58 0.41 -9.66
C ILE A 77 16.06 0.74 -11.07
N THR A 78 15.31 1.58 -11.77
CA THR A 78 15.70 2.13 -13.07
C THR A 78 15.95 3.63 -12.92
N ILE A 79 17.12 4.10 -13.32
CA ILE A 79 17.46 5.53 -13.28
C ILE A 79 17.10 6.18 -14.61
N ASP A 80 16.12 7.08 -14.61
CA ASP A 80 15.73 7.91 -15.75
C ASP A 80 16.00 9.39 -15.46
N ASN A 81 17.06 9.93 -16.09
CA ASN A 81 17.45 11.33 -16.00
C ASN A 81 17.05 12.14 -17.24
N SER A 82 16.19 11.62 -18.11
CA SER A 82 15.78 12.32 -19.32
C SER A 82 14.70 13.37 -19.02
N GLY A 83 14.82 14.55 -19.62
CA GLY A 83 13.82 15.62 -19.53
C GLY A 83 13.67 16.25 -18.14
N ASN A 84 12.49 16.83 -17.87
CA ASN A 84 12.18 17.46 -16.59
C ASN A 84 11.66 16.43 -15.57
N ALA A 85 12.51 16.09 -14.60
CA ALA A 85 12.17 15.13 -13.54
C ALA A 85 10.93 15.53 -12.71
N GLN A 86 10.70 16.83 -12.47
CA GLN A 86 9.58 17.28 -11.64
C GLN A 86 8.24 17.12 -12.37
N GLU A 87 8.22 17.37 -13.68
CA GLU A 87 7.04 17.12 -14.51
C GLU A 87 6.75 15.63 -14.64
N LYS A 88 7.79 14.81 -14.85
CA LYS A 88 7.65 13.34 -14.89
C LYS A 88 7.13 12.76 -13.59
N LEU A 89 7.55 13.31 -12.44
CA LEU A 89 7.04 12.90 -11.14
C LEU A 89 5.55 13.21 -11.03
N LYS A 90 5.13 14.43 -11.41
CA LYS A 90 3.72 14.83 -11.42
C LYS A 90 2.86 14.01 -12.40
N LYS A 91 3.43 13.58 -13.53
CA LYS A 91 2.74 12.71 -14.52
C LYS A 91 2.71 11.24 -14.11
N GLY A 92 3.51 10.83 -13.12
CA GLY A 92 3.64 9.44 -12.68
C GLY A 92 4.59 8.57 -13.54
N ASP A 93 5.32 9.19 -14.48
CA ASP A 93 6.30 8.52 -15.35
C ASP A 93 7.51 8.02 -14.54
N ILE A 94 7.94 8.83 -13.56
CA ILE A 94 8.91 8.42 -12.54
C ILE A 94 8.24 8.35 -11.18
N SER A 95 8.77 7.50 -10.30
CA SER A 95 8.20 7.30 -8.97
C SER A 95 8.83 8.23 -7.94
N LEU A 96 10.10 8.61 -8.09
CA LEU A 96 10.85 9.42 -7.11
C LEU A 96 11.91 10.28 -7.79
N ILE A 97 12.32 11.35 -7.11
CA ILE A 97 13.56 12.09 -7.41
C ILE A 97 14.50 11.96 -6.21
N ILE A 98 15.71 11.46 -6.47
CA ILE A 98 16.77 11.34 -5.47
C ILE A 98 17.76 12.46 -5.71
N ASP A 99 17.93 13.32 -4.72
CA ASP A 99 18.78 14.51 -4.81
C ASP A 99 19.90 14.42 -3.78
N VAL A 100 21.11 14.20 -4.30
CA VAL A 100 22.33 13.92 -3.55
C VAL A 100 23.29 15.10 -3.75
N PRO A 101 23.77 15.72 -2.66
CA PRO A 101 24.73 16.80 -2.78
C PRO A 101 26.06 16.30 -3.35
N GLY A 102 26.73 17.07 -4.20
CA GLY A 102 27.99 16.66 -4.86
C GLY A 102 29.12 16.29 -3.89
N ASN A 103 29.12 16.87 -2.68
CA ASN A 103 30.08 16.55 -1.63
C ASN A 103 29.68 15.37 -0.74
N PHE A 104 28.74 14.52 -1.16
CA PHE A 104 28.26 13.38 -0.38
C PHE A 104 29.41 12.45 0.03
N ASP A 105 30.18 11.93 -0.95
CA ASP A 105 31.23 10.94 -0.67
C ASP A 105 32.36 11.50 0.19
N SER A 106 32.77 12.74 -0.07
CA SER A 106 33.79 13.43 0.74
C SER A 106 33.34 13.60 2.19
N LYS A 107 32.08 14.00 2.41
CA LYS A 107 31.52 14.13 3.77
C LYS A 107 31.39 12.78 4.47
N VAL A 108 30.94 11.75 3.76
CA VAL A 108 30.84 10.39 4.31
C VAL A 108 32.23 9.86 4.69
N THR A 109 33.26 10.12 3.88
CA THR A 109 34.64 9.74 4.19
C THR A 109 35.19 10.52 5.39
N ALA A 110 34.88 11.81 5.50
CA ALA A 110 35.22 12.65 6.64
C ALA A 110 34.34 12.43 7.89
N GLU A 111 33.65 11.28 7.99
CA GLU A 111 32.72 10.92 9.08
C GLU A 111 31.65 11.98 9.42
N SER A 112 31.34 12.86 8.48
CA SER A 112 30.46 14.01 8.66
C SER A 112 29.04 13.73 8.14
N LYS A 113 28.03 14.34 8.78
CA LYS A 113 26.63 14.20 8.35
C LYS A 113 26.37 14.94 7.03
N THR A 114 25.55 14.34 6.18
CA THR A 114 25.08 14.92 4.92
C THR A 114 23.63 14.52 4.70
N ASN A 115 22.87 15.35 3.97
CA ASN A 115 21.44 15.15 3.76
C ASN A 115 21.20 14.72 2.32
N VAL A 116 20.56 13.56 2.15
CA VAL A 116 20.01 13.10 0.86
C VAL A 116 18.52 13.39 0.86
N ARG A 117 18.01 14.01 -0.20
CA ARG A 117 16.58 14.31 -0.34
C ARG A 117 15.91 13.25 -1.22
N VAL A 118 14.82 12.68 -0.71
CA VAL A 118 13.90 11.82 -1.48
C VAL A 118 12.63 12.63 -1.70
N ILE A 119 12.41 13.04 -2.94
CA ILE A 119 11.23 13.83 -3.35
C ILE A 119 10.24 12.88 -4.01
N TYR A 120 9.02 12.88 -3.50
CA TYR A 120 7.95 11.99 -3.94
C TYR A 120 6.63 12.76 -4.01
N ASP A 121 5.65 12.20 -4.69
CA ASP A 121 4.28 12.70 -4.76
C ASP A 121 3.42 12.01 -3.70
N GLN A 122 2.96 12.78 -2.71
CA GLN A 122 2.16 12.26 -1.60
C GLN A 122 0.76 11.82 -2.04
N ASP A 123 0.21 12.42 -3.10
CA ASP A 123 -1.12 12.07 -3.61
C ASP A 123 -1.09 10.79 -4.46
N SER A 124 0.11 10.31 -4.79
CA SER A 124 0.33 9.08 -5.53
C SER A 124 0.70 7.92 -4.60
N ASN A 125 -0.18 6.92 -4.50
CA ASN A 125 0.10 5.68 -3.77
C ASN A 125 1.38 4.99 -4.27
N LYS A 126 1.61 4.98 -5.60
CA LYS A 126 2.82 4.42 -6.22
C LYS A 126 4.08 5.15 -5.75
N SER A 127 4.07 6.47 -5.75
CA SER A 127 5.21 7.30 -5.34
C SER A 127 5.47 7.20 -3.84
N SER A 128 4.41 7.20 -3.03
CA SER A 128 4.48 7.02 -1.57
C SER A 128 5.05 5.65 -1.18
N MET A 129 4.58 4.56 -1.81
CA MET A 129 5.14 3.22 -1.58
C MET A 129 6.61 3.13 -2.01
N ALA A 130 6.95 3.70 -3.18
CA ALA A 130 8.34 3.76 -3.64
C ALA A 130 9.24 4.53 -2.64
N SER A 131 8.75 5.63 -2.06
CA SER A 131 9.46 6.43 -1.05
C SER A 131 9.80 5.60 0.19
N SER A 132 8.83 4.82 0.69
CA SER A 132 9.04 3.90 1.80
C SER A 132 10.09 2.84 1.47
N THR A 133 10.01 2.20 0.30
CA THR A 133 11.03 1.23 -0.14
C THR A 133 12.41 1.87 -0.27
N MET A 134 12.49 3.09 -0.80
CA MET A 134 13.74 3.83 -0.93
C MET A 134 14.36 4.16 0.43
N LYS A 135 13.53 4.52 1.42
CA LYS A 135 13.98 4.75 2.80
C LYS A 135 14.63 3.50 3.40
N ASP A 136 14.05 2.33 3.19
CA ASP A 136 14.62 1.05 3.66
C ASP A 136 15.96 0.73 2.98
N ILE A 137 16.10 1.04 1.69
CA ILE A 137 17.35 0.89 0.95
C ILE A 137 18.43 1.82 1.51
N PHE A 138 18.10 3.09 1.76
CA PHE A 138 19.03 4.05 2.36
C PHE A 138 19.42 3.69 3.80
N ASP A 139 18.50 3.13 4.60
CA ASP A 139 18.80 2.66 5.95
C ASP A 139 19.80 1.50 5.93
N LYS A 140 19.58 0.50 5.06
CA LYS A 140 20.54 -0.60 4.84
C LYS A 140 21.90 -0.08 4.38
N TYR A 141 21.91 0.89 3.47
CA TYR A 141 23.13 1.49 2.99
C TYR A 141 23.88 2.26 4.09
N SER A 142 23.15 3.02 4.93
CA SER A 142 23.70 3.71 6.09
C SER A 142 24.34 2.73 7.08
N LYS A 143 23.65 1.63 7.40
CA LYS A 143 24.18 0.55 8.26
C LYS A 143 25.46 -0.07 7.68
N SER A 144 25.53 -0.27 6.37
CA SER A 144 26.74 -0.76 5.70
C SER A 144 27.93 0.19 5.89
N ILE A 145 27.72 1.50 5.72
CA ILE A 145 28.76 2.51 5.98
C ILE A 145 29.21 2.48 7.44
N VAL A 146 28.27 2.41 8.39
CA VAL A 146 28.57 2.36 9.83
C VAL A 146 29.38 1.12 10.16
N ASN A 147 29.01 -0.06 9.64
CA ASN A 147 29.77 -1.30 9.84
C ASN A 147 31.21 -1.18 9.32
N GLY A 148 31.41 -0.62 8.13
CA GLY A 148 32.76 -0.39 7.60
C GLY A 148 33.61 0.52 8.51
N ARG A 149 33.00 1.56 9.10
CA ARG A 149 33.69 2.44 10.06
C ARG A 149 34.05 1.74 11.36
N LEU A 150 33.15 0.91 11.90
CA LEU A 150 33.42 0.14 13.13
C LEU A 150 34.57 -0.85 12.93
N GLN A 151 34.55 -1.58 11.82
CA GLN A 151 35.61 -2.52 11.46
C GLN A 151 36.98 -1.82 11.31
N ALA A 152 37.01 -0.66 10.65
CA ALA A 152 38.23 0.14 10.51
C ALA A 152 38.79 0.63 11.86
N LYS A 153 37.94 0.74 12.89
CA LYS A 153 38.32 1.11 14.26
C LYS A 153 38.52 -0.11 15.17
N GLY A 154 38.46 -1.33 14.63
CA GLY A 154 38.60 -2.58 15.40
C GLY A 154 37.44 -2.86 16.35
N ILE A 155 36.28 -2.22 16.14
CA ILE A 155 35.08 -2.42 16.95
C ILE A 155 34.20 -3.48 16.30
N ASP A 156 33.77 -4.46 17.08
CA ASP A 156 32.83 -5.47 16.62
C ASP A 156 31.45 -4.84 16.33
N SER A 157 30.91 -5.11 15.14
CA SER A 157 29.57 -4.68 14.73
C SER A 157 28.46 -5.21 15.65
N GLN A 158 28.70 -6.30 16.40
CA GLN A 158 27.76 -6.85 17.37
C GLN A 158 27.36 -5.84 18.47
N VAL A 159 28.18 -4.83 18.73
CA VAL A 159 27.86 -3.75 19.69
C VAL A 159 26.57 -2.99 19.30
N LEU A 160 26.21 -2.96 18.02
CA LEU A 160 24.99 -2.31 17.53
C LEU A 160 23.74 -3.19 17.58
N THR A 161 23.90 -4.51 17.77
CA THR A 161 22.81 -5.50 17.75
C THR A 161 22.86 -6.34 19.02
N PRO A 162 22.50 -5.77 20.18
CA PRO A 162 22.67 -6.43 21.49
C PRO A 162 21.72 -7.61 21.74
N PHE A 163 20.69 -7.78 20.91
CA PHE A 163 19.77 -8.91 20.99
C PHE A 163 19.16 -9.20 19.62
N ASP A 164 18.85 -10.47 19.39
CA ASP A 164 18.04 -10.92 18.27
C ASP A 164 16.59 -11.09 18.73
N ILE A 165 15.66 -10.49 18.00
CA ILE A 165 14.23 -10.71 18.23
C ILE A 165 13.88 -12.05 17.58
N LYS A 166 13.53 -13.04 18.40
CA LYS A 166 12.94 -14.30 17.95
C LYS A 166 11.45 -14.25 18.21
N GLU A 167 10.65 -14.20 17.15
CA GLU A 167 9.20 -14.29 17.25
C GLU A 167 8.80 -15.77 17.31
N GLU A 168 8.16 -16.17 18.40
CA GLU A 168 7.53 -17.49 18.55
C GLU A 168 6.02 -17.29 18.64
N ALA A 169 5.29 -17.84 17.67
CA ALA A 169 3.84 -17.79 17.68
C ALA A 169 3.29 -18.82 18.67
N LEU A 170 2.61 -18.35 19.72
CA LEU A 170 1.97 -19.19 20.74
C LEU A 170 0.86 -20.09 20.14
N SER A 171 0.27 -19.66 19.03
CA SER A 171 -0.73 -20.39 18.27
C SER A 171 -0.62 -20.03 16.80
N LYS A 172 -0.59 -21.03 15.93
CA LYS A 172 -0.62 -20.88 14.47
C LYS A 172 -2.05 -20.55 14.04
N ASP A 173 -2.53 -19.37 14.39
CA ASP A 173 -3.79 -18.89 13.83
C ASP A 173 -3.52 -18.50 12.37
N ASN A 174 -3.98 -19.34 11.45
CA ASN A 174 -3.90 -19.10 10.01
C ASN A 174 -4.92 -18.05 9.54
N SER A 175 -5.52 -17.29 10.46
CA SER A 175 -6.39 -16.17 10.11
C SER A 175 -5.59 -15.10 9.38
N SER A 176 -5.77 -15.02 8.06
CA SER A 176 -5.21 -13.95 7.24
C SER A 176 -5.59 -12.59 7.85
N PRO A 177 -4.66 -11.63 7.98
CA PRO A 177 -4.98 -10.27 8.41
C PRO A 177 -6.12 -9.64 7.58
N ILE A 178 -6.25 -10.07 6.32
CA ILE A 178 -7.34 -9.69 5.43
C ILE A 178 -8.68 -10.27 5.90
N ALA A 179 -8.70 -11.53 6.36
CA ALA A 179 -9.90 -12.15 6.91
C ALA A 179 -10.35 -11.44 8.20
N PHE A 180 -9.41 -11.06 9.06
CA PHE A 180 -9.70 -10.28 10.26
C PHE A 180 -10.25 -8.89 9.93
N GLY A 181 -9.67 -8.24 8.90
CA GLY A 181 -10.20 -7.00 8.33
C GLY A 181 -11.64 -7.14 7.85
N ILE A 182 -11.95 -8.15 7.04
CA ILE A 182 -13.32 -8.40 6.53
C ILE A 182 -14.30 -8.69 7.68
N LEU A 183 -13.90 -9.53 8.65
CA LEU A 183 -14.70 -9.86 9.83
C LEU A 183 -15.00 -8.61 10.69
N SER A 184 -14.07 -7.66 10.77
CA SER A 184 -14.25 -6.42 11.54
C SER A 184 -15.29 -5.47 10.94
N VAL A 185 -15.52 -5.49 9.62
CA VAL A 185 -16.53 -4.65 8.95
C VAL A 185 -17.92 -5.31 8.93
N LEU A 186 -17.97 -6.62 9.17
CA LEU A 186 -19.19 -7.42 9.08
C LEU A 186 -20.32 -6.94 10.02
N PRO A 187 -20.07 -6.56 11.29
CA PRO A 187 -21.10 -6.01 12.17
C PRO A 187 -21.71 -4.70 11.63
N THR A 188 -20.89 -3.81 11.09
CA THR A 188 -21.35 -2.55 10.49
C THR A 188 -22.20 -2.81 9.25
N LEU A 189 -21.81 -3.77 8.41
CA LEU A 189 -22.60 -4.18 7.25
C LEU A 189 -23.94 -4.79 7.65
N LEU A 190 -24.00 -5.60 8.71
CA LEU A 190 -25.25 -6.14 9.23
C LEU A 190 -26.19 -5.02 9.69
N ILE A 191 -25.69 -4.01 10.39
CA ILE A 191 -26.49 -2.85 10.81
C ILE A 191 -27.05 -2.11 9.58
N ILE A 192 -26.20 -1.85 8.57
CA ILE A 192 -26.63 -1.17 7.34
C ILE A 192 -27.70 -1.99 6.59
N PHE A 193 -27.53 -3.31 6.48
CA PHE A 193 -28.53 -4.18 5.84
C PHE A 193 -29.82 -4.30 6.63
N MET A 194 -29.79 -4.19 7.95
CA MET A 194 -31.02 -4.15 8.77
C MET A 194 -31.79 -2.83 8.56
N ILE A 195 -31.10 -1.73 8.29
CA ILE A 195 -31.72 -0.41 8.04
C ILE A 195 -32.18 -0.26 6.58
N SER A 196 -31.47 -0.85 5.62
CA SER A 196 -31.80 -0.71 4.18
C SER A 196 -33.26 -1.03 3.78
N PRO A 197 -33.93 -2.09 4.29
CA PRO A 197 -35.33 -2.38 3.94
C PRO A 197 -36.32 -1.36 4.52
N THR A 198 -35.99 -0.64 5.59
CA THR A 198 -36.88 0.40 6.13
C THR A 198 -36.98 1.61 5.20
N ILE A 199 -35.99 1.82 4.32
CA ILE A 199 -35.98 2.90 3.33
C ILE A 199 -37.02 2.64 2.22
N GLY A 200 -37.16 1.38 1.78
CA GLY A 200 -38.19 1.00 0.81
C GLY A 200 -39.61 1.17 1.36
N ILE A 201 -39.81 0.82 2.63
CA ILE A 201 -41.09 0.99 3.33
C ILE A 201 -41.39 2.49 3.55
N ALA A 202 -40.39 3.30 3.87
CA ALA A 202 -40.57 4.75 4.05
C ALA A 202 -40.91 5.47 2.73
N ALA A 203 -40.36 5.01 1.60
CA ALA A 203 -40.65 5.60 0.29
C ALA A 203 -42.09 5.30 -0.20
N ASP A 204 -42.71 4.24 0.31
CA ASP A 204 -44.12 3.88 0.02
C ASP A 204 -45.11 4.63 0.94
N LEU A 205 -44.60 5.31 1.97
CA LEU A 205 -45.40 6.08 2.94
C LEU A 205 -45.58 7.56 2.55
N VAL A 206 -44.96 8.03 1.47
CA VAL A 206 -45.00 9.43 0.96
C VAL A 206 -45.68 9.51 -0.39
#